data_AF-A0A3B4AA39-F1
#
_entry.id   AF-A0A3B4AA39-F1
#
_cell.length_a   1.000
_cell.length_b   1.000
_cell.length_c   1.000
_cell.angle_alpha   90.00
_cell.angle_beta   90.00
_cell.angle_gamma   90.00
#
_symmetry.space_group_name_H-M   'P 1'
#
loop_
_entity.id
_entity.type
_entity.pdbx_description
1 polymer ?
#
loop_
_entity_poly.entity_id
_entity_poly.type
_entity_poly.pdbx_seq_one_letter_code
_entity_poly.pdbx_strand_id
1 'polypeptide(L)' 'MKVTVCFGRTRVVVPCGNGDIKVQNLIEQAAMRYKKAIAKVSPFLNSFYAA' A
#
# COMPACT_ATOMS: atom_id res chain seq x y z
N MET A 1 15.97 5.83 2.77
CA MET A 1 15.64 4.80 1.75
C MET A 1 14.15 4.77 1.45
N LYS A 2 13.75 4.56 0.21
CA LYS A 2 12.35 4.37 -0.22
C LYS A 2 12.27 3.23 -1.23
N VAL A 3 11.20 2.45 -1.16
CA VAL A 3 10.97 1.35 -2.11
C VAL A 3 9.62 1.51 -2.79
N THR A 4 9.46 0.89 -3.94
CA THR A 4 8.18 0.82 -4.63
C THR A 4 7.63 -0.59 -4.50
N VAL A 5 6.41 -0.72 -3.98
CA VAL A 5 5.69 -1.99 -3.89
C VAL A 5 4.60 -2.00 -4.94
N CYS A 6 4.48 -3.12 -5.67
CA CYS A 6 3.49 -3.31 -6.71
C CYS A 6 2.34 -4.19 -6.18
N PHE A 7 1.12 -3.66 -6.19
CA PHE A 7 -0.13 -4.39 -5.97
C PHE A 7 -0.83 -4.56 -7.31
N GLY A 8 -0.51 -5.65 -8.02
CA GLY A 8 -0.93 -5.83 -9.41
C GLY A 8 -0.40 -4.68 -10.29
N ARG A 9 -1.30 -3.89 -10.86
CA ARG A 9 -0.96 -2.71 -11.70
C ARG A 9 -0.71 -1.43 -10.89
N THR A 10 -1.10 -1.41 -9.62
CA THR A 10 -0.99 -0.21 -8.79
C THR A 10 0.35 -0.20 -8.07
N ARG A 11 1.11 0.89 -8.25
CA ARG A 11 2.44 1.06 -7.66
C ARG A 11 2.36 2.04 -6.50
N VAL A 12 2.93 1.67 -5.37
CA VAL A 12 2.85 2.45 -4.14
C VAL A 12 4.26 2.65 -3.59
N VAL A 13 4.63 3.90 -3.35
CA VAL A 13 5.92 4.24 -2.75
C VAL A 13 5.81 4.14 -1.23
N VAL A 14 6.71 3.37 -0.63
CA VAL A 14 6.81 3.17 0.81
C VAL A 14 8.16 3.72 1.30
N PRO A 15 8.16 4.69 2.22
CA PRO A 15 9.38 5.15 2.88
C PRO A 15 9.82 4.08 3.91
N CYS A 16 11.10 3.72 3.87
CA CYS A 16 11.67 2.66 4.71
C CYS A 16 12.69 3.18 5.72
N GLY A 17 12.74 4.51 5.97
CA GLY A 17 13.74 5.10 6.87
C GLY A 17 15.16 4.73 6.43
N ASN A 18 15.94 4.10 7.32
CA ASN A 18 17.32 3.66 7.06
C ASN A 18 17.45 2.28 6.37
N GLY A 19 16.34 1.53 6.22
CA GLY A 19 16.36 0.20 5.60
C GLY A 19 16.29 -0.97 6.58
N ASP A 20 16.40 -0.75 7.89
CA ASP A 20 16.34 -1.79 8.94
C ASP A 20 14.93 -2.26 9.32
N ILE A 21 13.97 -2.04 8.42
CA ILE A 21 12.56 -2.36 8.62
C ILE A 21 12.30 -3.81 8.21
N LYS A 22 11.61 -4.55 9.08
CA LYS A 22 11.14 -5.91 8.76
C LYS A 22 10.18 -5.88 7.56
N VAL A 23 10.25 -6.91 6.72
CA VAL A 23 9.37 -7.08 5.56
C VAL A 23 7.88 -7.02 5.96
N GLN A 24 7.52 -7.59 7.11
CA GLN A 24 6.15 -7.52 7.65
C GLN A 24 5.66 -6.07 7.82
N ASN A 25 6.43 -5.22 8.51
CA ASN A 25 6.09 -3.81 8.71
C ASN A 25 6.05 -3.05 7.38
N LEU A 26 6.88 -3.44 6.40
CA LEU A 26 6.90 -2.85 5.07
C LEU A 26 5.60 -3.16 4.32
N ILE A 27 5.13 -4.41 4.40
CA ILE A 27 3.87 -4.84 3.78
C ILE A 27 2.67 -4.14 4.42
N GLU A 28 2.62 -4.01 5.75
CA GLU A 28 1.54 -3.28 6.43
C GLU A 28 1.47 -1.81 5.96
N GLN A 29 2.62 -1.15 5.89
CA GLN A 29 2.74 0.20 5.38
C GLN A 29 2.38 0.35 3.90
N ALA A 30 2.71 -0.66 3.09
CA ALA A 30 2.35 -0.72 1.69
C ALA A 30 0.84 -0.90 1.51
N ALA A 31 0.24 -1.81 2.28
CA ALA A 31 -1.19 -2.13 2.25
C ALA A 31 -2.05 -0.93 2.66
N MET A 32 -1.67 -0.21 3.73
CA MET A 32 -2.37 1.01 4.15
C MET A 32 -2.36 2.09 3.04
N ARG A 33 -1.23 2.26 2.35
CA ARG A 33 -1.11 3.22 1.26
C ARG A 33 -1.85 2.76 0.00
N TYR A 34 -1.83 1.47 -0.30
CA TYR A 34 -2.62 0.89 -1.39
C TYR A 34 -4.11 1.12 -1.17
N LYS A 35 -4.64 0.81 0.02
CA LYS A 35 -6.05 1.07 0.40
C LYS A 35 -6.43 2.55 0.18
N LYS A 36 -5.57 3.49 0.59
CA LYS A 36 -5.79 4.92 0.35
C LYS A 36 -5.73 5.31 -1.12
N ALA A 37 -4.83 4.70 -1.90
CA ALA A 37 -4.71 4.97 -3.33
C ALA A 37 -5.93 4.48 -4.10
N ILE A 38 -6.42 3.26 -3.82
CA ILE A 38 -7.62 2.72 -4.49
C ILE A 38 -8.91 3.40 -4.02
N ALA A 39 -8.99 3.85 -2.77
CA ALA A 39 -10.15 4.60 -2.28
C ALA A 39 -10.35 5.92 -3.04
N LYS A 40 -9.27 6.54 -3.52
CA LYS A 40 -9.34 7.74 -4.39
C LYS A 40 -9.74 7.42 -5.84
N VAL A 41 -9.40 6.21 -6.32
CA VAL A 41 -9.62 5.79 -7.71
C VAL A 41 -11.02 5.20 -7.92
N SER A 42 -11.63 4.67 -6.87
CA SER A 42 -12.93 3.97 -6.97
C SER A 42 -13.68 4.00 -5.64
N PRO A 43 -14.60 4.97 -5.41
CA PRO A 43 -15.48 4.94 -4.25
C PRO A 43 -16.37 3.67 -4.21
N PHE A 44 -16.61 3.02 -5.35
CA PHE A 44 -17.43 1.81 -5.49
C PHE A 44 -16.77 0.50 -5.02
N LEU A 45 -15.44 0.40 -4.95
CA LEU A 45 -14.74 -0.84 -4.60
C LEU A 45 -14.72 -1.11 -3.08
N ASN A 46 -14.97 -0.09 -2.25
CA ASN A 46 -15.02 -0.26 -0.80
C ASN A 46 -16.20 -1.12 -0.33
N SER A 47 -17.29 -1.22 -1.10
CA SER A 47 -18.45 -2.03 -0.70
C SER A 47 -18.24 -3.54 -0.88
N PHE A 48 -17.27 -3.97 -1.70
CA PHE A 48 -16.97 -5.40 -1.91
C PHE A 48 -15.85 -5.93 -1.00
N TYR A 49 -14.95 -5.07 -0.51
CA TYR A 49 -13.84 -5.46 0.36
C TYR A 49 -14.11 -5.24 1.86
N ALA A 50 -15.27 -4.67 2.23
CA ALA A 50 -15.69 -4.47 3.61
C ALA A 50 -16.70 -5.53 4.11
N ALA A 51 -16.98 -6.56 3.29
CA ALA A 51 -17.77 -7.74 3.65
C ALA A 51 -16.85 -8.89 4.07
#